data_AF-A0A847UD18-F1
#
_entry.id   AF-A0A847UD18-F1
#
_cell.length_a   1.000
_cell.length_b   1.000
_cell.length_c   1.000
_cell.angle_alpha   90.00
_cell.angle_beta   90.00
_cell.angle_gamma   90.00
#
_symmetry.space_group_name_H-M   'P 1'
#
loop_
_entity.id
_entity.type
_entity.pdbx_description
1 polymer ?
#
loop_
_entity_poly.entity_id
_entity_poly.type
_entity_poly.pdbx_seq_one_letter_code
_entity_poly.pdbx_strand_id
1 'polypeptide(L)'
;MFGLLQTGIAGGGLVAIAVTLLVTWLFYGVTLHLAAVFFIGDVPSQRAAYAAIAPAVVSLLLQQYTGTGLLVLVTIAATLATDLFSISYVYRLKWRSAMPLVALHFAFAGVLGFAFNNIFGLV
;
A
#
# COMPACT_ATOMS: atom_id res chain seq x y z
N MET A 1 -3.41 0.96 28.77
CA MET A 1 -2.75 -0.12 28.01
C MET A 1 -3.73 -1.02 27.21
N PHE A 2 -5.00 -0.63 27.04
CA PHE A 2 -6.01 -1.42 26.31
C PHE A 2 -6.20 -1.03 24.84
N GLY A 3 -5.69 0.14 24.40
CA GLY A 3 -5.85 0.60 23.01
C GLY A 3 -5.06 -0.22 21.99
N LEU A 4 -3.94 -0.84 22.39
CA LEU A 4 -3.11 -1.69 21.53
C LEU A 4 -3.82 -3.00 21.12
N LEU A 5 -4.78 -3.47 21.92
CA LEU A 5 -5.56 -4.66 21.56
C LEU A 5 -6.61 -4.36 20.50
N GLN A 6 -7.06 -3.11 20.35
CA GLN A 6 -8.11 -2.76 19.38
C GLN A 6 -7.55 -2.39 18.00
N THR A 7 -6.26 -2.03 17.91
CA THR A 7 -5.59 -1.56 16.69
C THR A 7 -4.73 -2.62 15.99
N GLY A 8 -4.56 -3.80 16.60
CA GLY A 8 -3.81 -4.92 16.02
C GLY A 8 -4.70 -5.93 15.28
N ILE A 9 -4.08 -6.85 14.54
CA ILE A 9 -4.75 -8.06 13.98
C ILE A 9 -5.49 -8.86 15.08
N ALA A 10 -5.05 -8.72 16.34
CA ALA A 10 -5.69 -9.32 17.51
C ALA A 10 -7.01 -8.63 17.96
N GLY A 11 -7.35 -7.44 17.44
CA GLY A 11 -8.49 -6.64 17.89
C GLY A 11 -9.74 -6.72 17.04
N GLY A 12 -9.58 -7.06 15.75
CA GLY A 12 -10.68 -7.20 14.79
C GLY A 12 -10.88 -8.67 14.44
N GLY A 13 -12.12 -9.16 14.47
CA GLY A 13 -12.45 -10.51 14.00
C GLY A 13 -12.03 -10.72 12.53
N LEU A 14 -12.01 -11.98 12.06
CA LEU A 14 -11.58 -12.36 10.70
C LEU A 14 -12.17 -11.48 9.58
N VAL A 15 -13.42 -11.06 9.72
CA VAL A 15 -14.11 -10.16 8.78
C VAL A 15 -13.42 -8.79 8.71
N ALA A 16 -13.01 -8.21 9.84
CA ALA A 16 -12.31 -6.93 9.87
C ALA A 16 -10.96 -7.02 9.15
N ILE A 17 -10.19 -8.09 9.40
CA ILE A 17 -8.91 -8.33 8.71
C ILE A 17 -9.13 -8.42 7.19
N ALA A 18 -10.14 -9.18 6.75
CA ALA A 18 -10.45 -9.34 5.34
C ALA A 18 -10.88 -8.01 4.69
N VAL A 19 -11.71 -7.22 5.37
CA VAL A 19 -12.17 -5.91 4.88
C VAL A 19 -11.00 -4.92 4.81
N THR A 20 -10.17 -4.82 5.85
CA THR A 20 -9.00 -3.95 5.84
C THR A 20 -8.07 -4.34 4.70
N LEU A 21 -7.76 -5.62 4.55
CA LEU A 21 -6.93 -6.10 3.44
C LEU A 21 -7.54 -5.75 2.08
N LEU A 22 -8.84 -5.99 1.89
CA LEU A 22 -9.53 -5.71 0.63
C LEU A 22 -9.52 -4.22 0.29
N VAL A 23 -9.80 -3.35 1.26
CA VAL A 23 -9.80 -1.89 1.08
C VAL A 23 -8.40 -1.39 0.77
N THR A 24 -7.39 -1.81 1.54
CA THR A 24 -5.99 -1.43 1.31
C THR A 24 -5.51 -1.93 -0.05
N TRP A 25 -5.82 -3.17 -0.40
CA TRP A 25 -5.49 -3.76 -1.69
C TRP A 25 -6.14 -3.00 -2.85
N LEU A 26 -7.43 -2.67 -2.75
CA LEU A 26 -8.13 -1.90 -3.78
C LEU A 26 -7.51 -0.50 -3.92
N PHE A 27 -7.26 0.17 -2.79
CA PHE A 27 -6.63 1.49 -2.77
C PHE A 27 -5.26 1.49 -3.45
N TYR A 28 -4.39 0.55 -3.09
CA TYR A 28 -3.08 0.39 -3.73
C TYR A 28 -3.20 -0.03 -5.20
N GLY A 29 -4.13 -0.93 -5.54
CA GLY A 29 -4.37 -1.34 -6.92
C GLY A 29 -4.76 -0.17 -7.82
N VAL A 30 -5.66 0.70 -7.35
CA VAL A 30 -6.09 1.90 -8.08
C VAL A 30 -4.94 2.89 -8.26
N THR A 31 -4.22 3.23 -7.19
CA THR A 31 -3.13 4.20 -7.27
C THR A 31 -1.94 3.67 -8.08
N LEU A 32 -1.68 2.35 -8.02
CA LEU A 32 -0.67 1.71 -8.87
C LEU A 32 -1.07 1.68 -10.33
N HIS A 33 -2.36 1.43 -10.63
CA HIS A 33 -2.83 1.47 -12.00
C HIS A 33 -2.69 2.88 -12.60
N LEU A 34 -3.04 3.91 -11.83
CA LEU A 34 -2.82 5.31 -12.23
C LEU A 34 -1.32 5.59 -12.47
N ALA A 35 -0.45 5.18 -11.55
CA ALA A 35 1.00 5.32 -11.70
C ALA A 35 1.52 4.63 -12.96
N ALA A 36 1.05 3.41 -13.22
CA ALA A 36 1.48 2.62 -14.36
C ALA A 36 0.98 3.20 -15.68
N VAL A 37 -0.26 3.72 -15.73
CA VAL A 37 -0.78 4.41 -16.91
C VAL A 37 0.02 5.68 -17.21
N PHE A 38 0.36 6.45 -16.17
CA PHE A 38 1.19 7.65 -16.34
C PHE A 38 2.64 7.35 -16.76
N PHE A 39 3.24 6.27 -16.27
CA PHE A 39 4.65 5.99 -16.50
C PHE A 39 4.93 5.06 -17.69
N ILE A 40 4.13 4.01 -17.85
CA ILE A 40 4.30 2.97 -18.88
C ILE A 40 3.38 3.22 -20.09
N GLY A 41 2.23 3.87 -19.88
CA GLY A 41 1.17 4.01 -20.88
C GLY A 41 0.09 2.96 -20.67
N ASP A 42 -0.60 2.55 -21.74
CA ASP A 42 -1.73 1.65 -21.63
C ASP A 42 -1.32 0.26 -21.10
N VAL A 43 -1.86 -0.11 -19.93
CA VAL A 43 -1.54 -1.35 -19.21
C VAL A 43 -2.80 -1.99 -18.64
N PRO A 44 -2.91 -3.33 -18.63
CA PRO A 44 -4.06 -3.99 -18.02
C PRO A 44 -4.14 -3.73 -16.52
N SER A 45 -5.32 -3.36 -16.02
CA SER A 45 -5.56 -3.09 -14.60
C SER A 45 -5.30 -4.30 -13.70
N GLN A 46 -5.42 -5.52 -14.25
CA GLN A 46 -5.14 -6.77 -13.54
C GLN A 46 -3.68 -6.82 -13.06
N ARG A 47 -2.73 -6.24 -13.79
CA ARG A 47 -1.31 -6.20 -13.35
C ARG A 47 -1.15 -5.37 -12.08
N ALA A 48 -1.82 -4.23 -12.00
CA ALA A 48 -1.79 -3.40 -10.80
C ALA A 48 -2.45 -4.13 -9.62
N ALA A 49 -3.59 -4.79 -9.87
CA ALA A 49 -4.27 -5.59 -8.87
C ALA A 49 -3.38 -6.73 -8.34
N TYR A 50 -2.69 -7.48 -9.20
CA TYR A 50 -1.77 -8.54 -8.75
C TYR A 50 -0.57 -7.97 -7.97
N ALA A 51 0.03 -6.90 -8.46
CA ALA A 51 1.21 -6.30 -7.82
C ALA A 51 0.88 -5.69 -6.45
N ALA A 52 -0.30 -5.10 -6.27
CA ALA A 52 -0.70 -4.43 -5.04
C ALA A 52 -1.00 -5.37 -3.86
N ILE A 53 -1.20 -6.68 -4.08
CA ILE A 53 -1.50 -7.63 -2.99
C ILE A 53 -0.36 -7.69 -1.99
N ALA A 54 0.88 -7.81 -2.46
CA ALA A 54 2.04 -7.96 -1.60
C ALA A 54 2.24 -6.75 -0.65
N PRO A 55 2.30 -5.49 -1.13
CA PRO A 55 2.40 -4.34 -0.23
C PRO A 55 1.16 -4.17 0.66
N ALA A 56 -0.04 -4.55 0.21
CA ALA A 56 -1.24 -4.49 1.06
C ALA A 56 -1.16 -5.46 2.25
N VAL A 57 -0.70 -6.70 2.03
CA VAL A 57 -0.47 -7.67 3.10
C VAL A 57 0.61 -7.17 4.06
N VAL A 58 1.72 -6.64 3.55
CA VAL A 58 2.80 -6.11 4.40
C VAL A 58 2.31 -4.92 5.22
N SER A 59 1.56 -3.99 4.63
CA SER A 59 0.94 -2.88 5.36
C SER A 59 -0.01 -3.36 6.44
N LEU A 60 -0.85 -4.38 6.18
CA LEU A 60 -1.74 -4.96 7.19
C LEU A 60 -0.97 -5.57 8.38
N LEU A 61 0.12 -6.28 8.11
CA LEU A 61 0.96 -6.90 9.15
C LEU A 61 1.72 -5.84 9.98
N LEU A 62 2.10 -4.74 9.34
CA LEU A 62 2.91 -3.69 9.94
C LEU A 62 2.11 -2.51 10.51
N GLN A 63 0.79 -2.45 10.29
CA GLN A 63 -0.06 -1.31 10.68
C GLN A 63 0.06 -0.94 12.17
N GLN A 64 0.30 -1.93 13.03
CA GLN A 64 0.48 -1.76 14.47
C GLN A 64 1.70 -0.88 14.86
N TYR A 65 2.63 -0.67 13.92
CA TYR A 65 3.86 0.11 14.14
C TYR A 65 3.80 1.52 13.52
N THR A 66 2.75 1.85 12.76
CA THR A 66 2.61 3.11 12.01
C THR A 66 2.51 4.37 12.89
N GLY A 67 2.31 4.23 14.21
CA GLY A 67 2.32 5.35 15.17
C GLY A 67 3.58 5.46 16.04
N THR A 68 4.60 4.63 15.82
CA THR A 68 5.70 4.42 16.80
C THR A 68 7.05 4.98 16.35
N GLY A 69 7.18 6.31 16.30
CA GLY A 69 8.47 7.00 16.12
C GLY A 69 9.29 6.51 14.91
N LEU A 70 10.51 6.01 15.15
CA LEU A 70 11.40 5.49 14.10
C LEU A 70 10.82 4.28 13.34
N LEU A 71 9.94 3.50 13.96
CA LEU A 71 9.36 2.32 13.32
C LEU A 71 8.43 2.69 12.16
N VAL A 72 7.89 3.91 12.13
CA VAL A 72 7.13 4.42 10.98
C VAL A 72 7.97 4.37 9.71
N LEU A 73 9.23 4.83 9.78
CA LEU A 73 10.15 4.78 8.64
C LEU A 73 10.46 3.35 8.21
N VAL A 74 10.58 2.43 9.16
CA VAL A 74 10.78 1.00 8.88
C VAL A 74 9.56 0.40 8.17
N THR A 75 8.34 0.73 8.62
CA THR A 75 7.12 0.25 7.95
C THR A 75 7.01 0.76 6.52
N ILE A 76 7.29 2.05 6.30
CA ILE A 76 7.30 2.65 4.96
C ILE A 76 8.36 1.98 4.08
N ALA A 77 9.58 1.82 4.58
CA ALA A 77 10.66 1.17 3.85
C ALA A 77 10.34 -0.28 3.49
N ALA A 78 9.75 -1.05 4.41
CA ALA A 78 9.35 -2.43 4.17
C ALA A 78 8.22 -2.53 3.12
N THR A 79 7.21 -1.66 3.20
CA THR A 79 6.14 -1.60 2.20
C THR A 79 6.68 -1.20 0.82
N LEU A 80 7.55 -0.18 0.74
CA LEU A 80 8.17 0.24 -0.52
C LEU A 80 9.09 -0.82 -1.12
N ALA A 81 9.84 -1.56 -0.30
CA ALA A 81 10.67 -2.67 -0.77
C ALA A 81 9.81 -3.80 -1.34
N THR A 82 8.68 -4.09 -0.69
CA THR A 82 7.71 -5.08 -1.16
C THR A 82 7.05 -4.64 -2.45
N ASP A 83 6.69 -3.36 -2.56
CA ASP A 83 6.12 -2.77 -3.77
C ASP A 83 7.11 -2.87 -4.94
N LEU A 84 8.37 -2.49 -4.71
CA LEU A 84 9.43 -2.58 -5.71
C LEU A 84 9.65 -4.02 -6.20
N PHE A 85 9.69 -4.99 -5.28
CA PHE A 85 9.80 -6.41 -5.65
C PHE A 85 8.58 -6.87 -6.47
N SER A 86 7.38 -6.55 -5.99
CA SER A 86 6.12 -6.97 -6.63
C SER A 86 5.95 -6.36 -8.01
N ILE A 87 6.20 -5.06 -8.16
CA ILE A 87 6.15 -4.34 -9.44
C ILE A 87 7.20 -4.88 -10.40
N SER A 88 8.45 -5.03 -9.95
CA SER A 88 9.53 -5.61 -10.75
C SER A 88 9.13 -6.97 -11.32
N TYR A 89 8.54 -7.82 -10.49
CA TYR A 89 8.10 -9.17 -10.88
C TYR A 89 6.88 -9.15 -11.83
N VAL A 90 5.79 -8.47 -11.47
CA VAL A 90 4.52 -8.50 -12.21
C VAL A 90 4.60 -7.72 -13.52
N TYR A 91 5.26 -6.56 -13.52
CA TYR A 91 5.44 -5.75 -14.72
C TYR A 91 6.70 -6.16 -15.52
N ARG A 92 7.47 -7.13 -15.01
CA ARG A 92 8.71 -7.63 -15.63
C ARG A 92 9.73 -6.53 -15.91
N LEU A 93 9.85 -5.58 -14.98
CA LEU A 93 10.75 -4.45 -15.08
C LEU A 93 12.07 -4.76 -14.39
N LYS A 94 13.18 -4.20 -14.89
CA LYS A 94 14.41 -4.17 -14.11
C LYS A 94 14.20 -3.26 -12.90
N TRP A 95 14.86 -3.57 -11.78
CA TRP A 95 14.79 -2.77 -10.54
C TRP A 95 14.94 -1.27 -10.77
N ARG A 96 15.92 -0.85 -11.58
CA ARG A 96 16.15 0.56 -11.93
C ARG A 96 14.97 1.22 -12.66
N SER A 97 14.23 0.45 -13.46
CA SER A 97 13.05 0.92 -14.19
C SER A 97 11.77 0.84 -13.36
N ALA A 98 11.73 -0.02 -12.33
CA ALA A 98 10.61 -0.12 -11.40
C ALA A 98 10.62 1.01 -10.35
N MET A 99 11.80 1.52 -9.98
CA MET A 99 11.94 2.57 -8.96
C MET A 99 11.09 3.82 -9.22
N PRO A 100 11.08 4.42 -10.44
CA PRO A 100 10.20 5.56 -10.71
C PRO A 100 8.72 5.24 -10.58
N LEU A 101 8.31 4.02 -10.95
CA LEU A 101 6.92 3.58 -10.83
C LEU A 101 6.50 3.42 -9.37
N VAL A 102 7.35 2.85 -8.52
CA VAL A 102 7.15 2.79 -7.06
C VAL A 102 7.04 4.20 -6.47
N ALA A 103 7.92 5.11 -6.87
CA ALA A 103 7.88 6.50 -6.39
C ALA A 103 6.58 7.22 -6.79
N LEU A 104 6.11 7.02 -8.04
CA LEU A 104 4.83 7.56 -8.51
C LEU A 104 3.64 6.92 -7.77
N HIS A 105 3.67 5.61 -7.56
CA HIS A 105 2.65 4.90 -6.79
C HIS A 105 2.57 5.45 -5.36
N PHE A 106 3.70 5.59 -4.69
CA PHE A 106 3.79 6.17 -3.35
C PHE A 106 3.28 7.61 -3.32
N ALA A 107 3.63 8.43 -4.30
CA ALA A 107 3.14 9.81 -4.40
C ALA A 107 1.62 9.88 -4.60
N PHE A 108 1.06 9.09 -5.52
CA PHE A 108 -0.38 9.04 -5.74
C PHE A 108 -1.14 8.49 -4.53
N ALA A 109 -0.62 7.44 -3.90
CA ALA A 109 -1.17 6.91 -2.66
C ALA A 109 -1.13 7.94 -1.53
N GLY A 110 -0.02 8.67 -1.38
CA GLY A 110 0.12 9.74 -0.38
C GLY A 110 -0.86 10.88 -0.60
N VAL A 111 -0.94 11.41 -1.82
CA VAL A 111 -1.85 12.52 -2.15
C VAL A 111 -3.32 12.10 -2.00
N LEU A 112 -3.70 10.93 -2.51
CA LEU A 112 -5.09 10.45 -2.42
C LEU A 112 -5.46 10.11 -0.97
N GLY A 113 -4.55 9.48 -0.24
CA GLY A 113 -4.73 9.18 1.18
C GLY A 113 -4.91 10.46 2.00
N PHE A 114 -4.08 11.47 1.76
CA PHE A 114 -4.22 12.79 2.37
C PHE A 114 -5.57 13.44 2.01
N ALA A 115 -5.98 13.40 0.74
CA ALA A 115 -7.27 13.94 0.32
C ALA A 115 -8.45 13.25 1.02
N PHE A 116 -8.46 11.91 1.06
CA PHE A 116 -9.49 11.16 1.80
C PHE A 116 -9.49 11.47 3.28
N ASN A 117 -8.32 11.62 3.90
CA ASN A 117 -8.21 12.03 5.29
C ASN A 117 -8.95 13.35 5.55
N ASN A 118 -8.78 14.33 4.67
CA ASN A 118 -9.43 15.63 4.77
C ASN A 118 -10.94 15.58 4.45
N ILE A 119 -11.37 14.77 3.49
CA ILE A 119 -12.79 14.66 3.09
C ILE A 119 -13.61 13.95 4.17
N PHE A 120 -13.08 12.87 4.74
CA PHE A 120 -13.82 12.02 5.67
C PHE A 120 -13.50 12.32 7.15
N GLY A 121 -12.55 13.23 7.43
CA GLY A 121 -12.13 13.53 8.80
C GLY A 121 -11.48 12.34 9.50
N LEU A 122 -10.74 11.52 8.74
CA LEU A 122 -9.94 10.43 9.32
C LEU A 122 -8.81 11.11 10.12
N VAL A 123 -8.58 10.67 11.37
CA VAL A 123 -7.68 11.33 12.32
C VAL A 123 -6.28 10.75 12.23
#